data_AF-A0A1J3HNF5-F1
#
_entry.id   AF-A0A1J3HNF5-F1
#
_cell.length_a   1.000
_cell.length_b   1.000
_cell.length_c   1.000
_cell.angle_alpha   90.00
_cell.angle_beta   90.00
_cell.angle_gamma   90.00
#
_symmetry.space_group_name_H-M   'P 1'
#
loop_
_entity.id
_entity.type
_entity.pdbx_description
1 polymer ?
#
loop_
_entity_poly.entity_id
_entity_poly.type
_entity_poly.pdbx_seq_one_letter_code
_entity_poly.pdbx_strand_id
1 'polypeptide(L)'
;AWIQSSISFGSLPLLRVLDLSRVKFEGGKLPCSIGELIHLRFLSLYEASVTHLPYSLRKLKLLLYLNLHVDDDAESVHVPNVLKEMKELRYLFLPYRMHVNTKLKLRDLVNLETLRCFSTEHTCVTDLLCMNKLRNLAISFHDGCTFQTLTSTLGELRDLQQLC
;
A
#
# COMPACT_ATOMS: atom_id res chain seq x y z
N ALA A 1 4.71 -7.37 22.67
CA ALA A 1 3.52 -8.20 22.92
C ALA A 1 2.77 -8.37 21.59
N TRP A 2 2.18 -9.54 21.34
CA TRP A 2 1.43 -9.80 20.11
C TRP A 2 0.01 -9.22 20.22
N ILE A 3 -0.47 -8.58 19.16
CA ILE A 3 -1.86 -8.18 19.01
C ILE A 3 -2.63 -9.38 18.46
N GLN A 4 -3.63 -9.83 19.23
CA GLN A 4 -4.47 -10.95 18.85
C GLN A 4 -5.29 -10.62 17.60
N SER A 5 -5.49 -11.63 16.75
CA SER A 5 -6.34 -11.50 15.55
C SER A 5 -7.81 -11.19 15.85
N SER A 6 -8.25 -11.42 17.09
CA SER A 6 -9.60 -11.16 17.61
C SER A 6 -9.86 -9.69 17.96
N ILE A 7 -8.85 -8.81 17.90
CA ILE A 7 -9.04 -7.39 18.20
C ILE A 7 -10.06 -6.77 17.25
N SER A 8 -11.07 -6.13 17.84
CA SER A 8 -12.12 -5.41 17.12
C SER A 8 -11.84 -3.91 17.15
N PHE A 9 -11.74 -3.31 15.97
CA PHE A 9 -11.65 -1.85 15.82
C PHE A 9 -13.03 -1.18 15.74
N GLY A 10 -14.11 -1.95 15.65
CA GLY A 10 -15.48 -1.45 15.43
C GLY A 10 -16.07 -0.58 16.54
N SER A 11 -15.46 -0.57 17.73
CA SER A 11 -15.85 0.33 18.82
C SER A 11 -15.36 1.77 18.64
N LEU A 12 -14.55 2.06 17.61
CA LEU A 12 -13.94 3.36 17.35
C LEU A 12 -14.42 3.98 16.01
N PRO A 13 -15.73 4.21 15.82
CA PRO A 13 -16.28 4.57 14.51
C PRO A 13 -15.76 5.91 13.99
N LEU A 14 -15.34 6.82 14.86
CA LEU A 14 -14.84 8.14 14.50
C LEU A 14 -13.32 8.19 14.30
N LEU A 15 -12.61 7.06 14.42
CA LEU A 15 -11.16 7.04 14.32
C LEU A 15 -10.71 7.46 12.91
N ARG A 16 -9.79 8.43 12.87
CA ARG A 16 -9.24 8.98 11.62
C ARG A 16 -7.77 8.66 11.42
N VAL A 17 -7.05 8.39 12.51
CA VAL A 17 -5.63 8.12 12.52
C VAL A 17 -5.41 6.85 13.33
N LEU A 18 -4.77 5.86 12.71
CA LEU A 18 -4.39 4.63 13.36
C LEU A 18 -2.94 4.33 13.01
N ASP A 19 -2.09 4.39 14.03
CA ASP A 19 -0.68 4.04 13.92
C ASP A 19 -0.46 2.69 14.62
N LEU A 20 -0.09 1.68 13.83
CA LEU A 20 0.25 0.34 14.29
C LEU A 20 1.73 0.03 14.01
N SER A 21 2.57 1.07 13.98
CA SER A 21 4.00 0.90 13.76
C SER A 21 4.61 -0.01 14.83
N ARG A 22 5.50 -0.92 14.43
CA ARG A 22 6.20 -1.88 15.30
C ARG A 22 5.29 -2.85 16.07
N VAL A 23 4.02 -2.96 15.65
CA VAL A 23 3.09 -3.95 16.19
C VAL A 23 3.42 -5.32 15.61
N LYS A 24 3.35 -6.35 16.45
CA LYS A 24 3.45 -7.75 16.01
C LYS A 24 2.07 -8.39 16.03
N PHE A 25 1.57 -8.86 14.89
CA PHE A 25 0.26 -9.48 14.79
C PHE A 25 0.36 -10.99 14.96
N GLU A 26 -0.48 -11.55 15.83
CA GLU A 26 -0.55 -13.00 16.00
C GLU A 26 -0.87 -13.70 14.66
N GLY A 27 -0.05 -14.68 14.30
CA GLY A 27 -0.14 -15.35 13.00
C GLY A 27 0.11 -14.46 11.79
N GLY A 28 0.68 -13.24 11.98
CA GLY A 28 1.02 -12.31 10.91
C GLY A 28 -0.18 -11.69 10.20
N LYS A 29 -1.39 -11.71 10.80
CA LYS A 29 -2.62 -11.26 10.12
C LYS A 29 -3.14 -9.96 10.72
N LEU A 30 -3.30 -8.93 9.89
CA LEU A 30 -4.04 -7.74 10.28
C LEU A 30 -5.54 -8.09 10.40
N PRO A 31 -6.21 -7.80 11.53
CA PRO A 31 -7.61 -8.18 11.75
C PRO A 31 -8.57 -7.61 10.70
N CYS A 32 -9.56 -8.41 10.27
CA CYS A 32 -10.59 -7.97 9.31
C CYS A 32 -11.43 -6.79 9.80
N SER A 33 -11.54 -6.59 11.11
CA SER A 33 -12.22 -5.46 11.76
C SER A 33 -11.62 -4.11 11.37
N ILE A 34 -10.40 -4.05 10.82
CA ILE A 34 -9.81 -2.81 10.30
C ILE A 34 -10.74 -2.11 9.28
N GLY A 35 -11.50 -2.89 8.50
CA GLY A 35 -12.44 -2.35 7.51
C GLY A 35 -13.70 -1.71 8.11
N GLU A 36 -13.88 -1.75 9.43
CA GLU A 36 -14.97 -1.06 10.14
C GLU A 36 -14.64 0.43 10.36
N LEU A 37 -13.36 0.80 10.27
CA LEU A 37 -12.87 2.17 10.42
C LEU A 37 -13.09 2.99 9.14
N ILE A 38 -14.33 3.09 8.66
CA ILE A 38 -14.66 3.71 7.36
C ILE A 38 -14.29 5.21 7.27
N HIS A 39 -14.06 5.87 8.40
CA HIS A 39 -13.63 7.27 8.49
C HIS A 39 -12.12 7.45 8.59
N LEU A 40 -11.35 6.36 8.53
CA LEU A 40 -9.90 6.38 8.63
C LEU A 40 -9.29 7.16 7.46
N ARG A 41 -8.35 8.04 7.80
CA ARG A 41 -7.59 8.88 6.86
C ARG A 41 -6.11 8.53 6.84
N PHE A 42 -5.60 7.97 7.92
CA PHE A 42 -4.20 7.61 8.09
C PHE A 42 -4.08 6.21 8.68
N LEU A 43 -3.31 5.36 8.02
CA LEU A 43 -2.92 4.04 8.50
C LEU A 43 -1.41 3.82 8.29
N SER A 44 -0.69 3.51 9.36
CA SER A 44 0.71 3.12 9.30
C SER A 44 0.92 1.74 9.91
N LEU A 45 1.57 0.85 9.16
CA LEU A 45 2.08 -0.45 9.60
C LEU A 45 3.62 -0.45 9.58
N TYR A 46 4.25 0.71 9.77
CA TYR A 46 5.70 0.86 9.67
C TYR A 46 6.44 -0.09 10.64
N GLU A 47 7.36 -0.91 10.12
CA GLU A 47 8.09 -1.94 10.88
C GLU A 47 7.15 -2.91 11.65
N ALA A 48 5.89 -3.04 11.24
CA ALA A 48 4.99 -4.02 11.85
C ALA A 48 5.33 -5.43 11.34
N SER A 49 5.17 -6.44 12.20
CA SER A 49 5.29 -7.85 11.80
C SER A 49 3.93 -8.36 11.33
N VAL A 50 3.68 -8.24 10.02
CA VAL A 50 2.45 -8.64 9.33
C VAL A 50 2.79 -9.24 7.97
N THR A 51 2.17 -10.38 7.65
CA THR A 51 2.37 -11.11 6.39
C THR A 51 1.10 -11.12 5.54
N HIS A 52 -0.07 -10.82 6.11
CA HIS A 52 -1.35 -10.84 5.41
C HIS A 52 -2.21 -9.63 5.73
N LEU A 53 -2.58 -8.90 4.69
CA LEU A 53 -3.57 -7.83 4.77
C LEU A 53 -4.98 -8.34 4.41
N PRO A 54 -6.03 -7.97 5.14
CA PRO A 54 -7.38 -8.49 4.92
C PRO A 54 -8.06 -7.78 3.75
N TYR A 55 -8.94 -8.49 3.06
CA TYR A 55 -9.75 -7.95 1.97
C TYR A 55 -10.69 -6.80 2.42
N SER A 56 -11.02 -6.72 3.72
CA SER A 56 -11.85 -5.67 4.29
C SER A 56 -11.21 -4.27 4.21
N LEU A 57 -9.89 -4.15 4.01
CA LEU A 57 -9.21 -2.87 3.75
C LEU A 57 -9.84 -2.09 2.59
N ARG A 58 -10.50 -2.78 1.63
CA ARG A 58 -11.25 -2.14 0.53
C ARG A 58 -12.33 -1.15 0.99
N LYS A 59 -12.77 -1.24 2.24
CA LYS A 59 -13.79 -0.36 2.84
C LYS A 59 -13.24 1.02 3.23
N LEU A 60 -11.92 1.16 3.36
CA LEU A 60 -11.26 2.40 3.78
C LEU A 60 -11.16 3.42 2.64
N LYS A 61 -12.30 3.84 2.10
CA LYS A 61 -12.39 4.68 0.91
C LYS A 61 -11.92 6.13 1.14
N LEU A 62 -11.91 6.59 2.40
CA LEU A 62 -11.48 7.92 2.80
C LEU A 62 -10.00 8.00 3.20
N LEU A 63 -9.25 6.92 3.00
CA LEU A 63 -7.85 6.85 3.38
C LEU A 63 -7.01 7.76 2.48
N LEU A 64 -6.21 8.63 3.11
CA LEU A 64 -5.31 9.57 2.43
C LEU A 64 -3.86 9.11 2.49
N TYR A 65 -3.50 8.41 3.57
CA TYR A 65 -2.14 7.96 3.85
C TYR A 65 -2.14 6.49 4.24
N LEU A 66 -1.38 5.68 3.50
CA LEU A 66 -1.16 4.27 3.78
C LEU A 66 0.33 3.94 3.72
N ASN A 67 0.87 3.52 4.86
CA ASN A 67 2.25 3.05 4.94
C ASN A 67 2.29 1.55 5.25
N LEU A 68 2.74 0.76 4.27
CA LEU A 68 2.94 -0.69 4.36
C LEU A 68 4.42 -1.08 4.34
N HIS A 69 5.32 -0.17 4.73
CA HIS A 69 6.73 -0.47 4.95
C HIS A 69 6.89 -1.29 6.24
N VAL A 70 6.55 -2.57 6.16
CA VAL A 70 6.58 -3.51 7.29
C VAL A 70 8.02 -3.94 7.61
N ASP A 71 8.17 -4.72 8.67
CA ASP A 71 9.46 -5.30 9.09
C ASP A 71 10.12 -6.11 7.95
N ASP A 72 11.33 -5.73 7.54
CA ASP A 72 12.08 -6.37 6.44
C ASP A 72 12.58 -7.79 6.78
N ASP A 73 12.68 -8.11 8.08
CA ASP A 73 13.03 -9.44 8.57
C ASP A 73 11.81 -10.39 8.57
N ALA A 74 10.61 -9.87 8.31
CA ALA A 74 9.40 -10.67 8.20
C ALA A 74 9.31 -11.42 6.85
N GLU A 75 8.41 -12.40 6.80
CA GLU A 75 8.07 -13.08 5.55
C GLU A 75 7.40 -12.11 4.55
N SER A 76 7.43 -12.49 3.26
CA SER A 76 6.81 -11.71 2.19
C SER A 76 5.33 -11.42 2.46
N VAL A 77 4.89 -10.17 2.24
CA VAL A 77 3.53 -9.73 2.54
C VAL A 77 2.59 -10.03 1.38
N HIS A 78 1.47 -10.69 1.65
CA HIS A 78 0.36 -10.76 0.72
C HIS A 78 -0.54 -9.52 0.85
N VAL A 79 -0.57 -8.72 -0.21
CA VAL A 79 -1.47 -7.56 -0.33
C VAL A 79 -2.59 -7.93 -1.31
N PRO A 80 -3.86 -8.03 -0.87
CA PRO A 80 -4.96 -8.29 -1.79
C PRO A 80 -5.16 -7.07 -2.72
N ASN A 81 -5.73 -7.29 -3.91
CA ASN A 81 -5.97 -6.22 -4.88
C ASN A 81 -7.15 -5.30 -4.50
N VAL A 82 -7.00 -4.59 -3.38
CA VAL A 82 -8.01 -3.71 -2.77
C VAL A 82 -7.66 -2.23 -2.87
N LEU A 83 -6.38 -1.91 -3.14
CA LEU A 83 -5.90 -0.52 -3.16
C LEU A 83 -6.63 0.33 -4.21
N LYS A 84 -7.06 -0.26 -5.33
CA LYS A 84 -7.88 0.41 -6.36
C LYS A 84 -9.18 1.07 -5.83
N GLU A 85 -9.67 0.65 -4.67
CA GLU A 85 -10.88 1.22 -4.05
C GLU A 85 -10.58 2.50 -3.24
N MET A 86 -9.30 2.79 -2.95
CA MET A 86 -8.84 3.93 -2.14
C MET A 86 -8.54 5.16 -3.01
N LYS A 87 -9.57 5.67 -3.70
CA LYS A 87 -9.40 6.76 -4.68
C LYS A 87 -8.94 8.10 -4.08
N GLU A 88 -9.11 8.29 -2.78
CA GLU A 88 -8.65 9.48 -2.04
C GLU A 88 -7.18 9.39 -1.62
N LEU A 89 -6.51 8.25 -1.87
CA LEU A 89 -5.15 8.02 -1.41
C LEU A 89 -4.17 9.00 -2.07
N ARG A 90 -3.37 9.67 -1.24
CA ARG A 90 -2.35 10.64 -1.66
C ARG A 90 -0.93 10.12 -1.41
N TYR A 91 -0.76 9.29 -0.38
CA TYR A 91 0.51 8.67 -0.04
C TYR A 91 0.35 7.16 0.09
N LEU A 92 1.20 6.42 -0.64
CA LEU A 92 1.31 4.98 -0.56
C LEU A 92 2.77 4.55 -0.46
N PHE A 93 3.10 3.81 0.59
CA PHE A 93 4.34 3.05 0.67
C PHE A 93 3.99 1.56 0.61
N LEU A 94 4.48 0.85 -0.41
CA LEU A 94 4.27 -0.60 -0.58
C LEU A 94 5.32 -1.43 0.18
N PRO A 95 5.02 -2.67 0.60
CA PRO A 95 6.01 -3.54 1.21
C PRO A 95 7.19 -3.77 0.25
N TYR A 96 8.41 -3.80 0.79
CA TYR A 96 9.59 -4.13 -0.01
C TYR A 96 9.54 -5.58 -0.51
N ARG A 97 9.12 -6.52 0.35
CA ARG A 97 8.95 -7.94 0.03
C ARG A 97 7.47 -8.29 -0.07
N MET A 98 6.95 -8.40 -1.28
CA MET A 98 5.59 -8.88 -1.53
C MET A 98 5.58 -10.37 -1.90
N HIS A 99 4.54 -11.07 -1.48
CA HIS A 99 4.35 -12.48 -1.82
C HIS A 99 4.06 -12.63 -3.32
N VAL A 100 4.60 -13.65 -3.99
CA VAL A 100 4.51 -13.89 -5.46
C VAL A 100 3.07 -13.86 -6.02
N ASN A 101 2.08 -14.20 -5.20
CA ASN A 101 0.66 -14.17 -5.58
C ASN A 101 0.03 -12.77 -5.52
N THR A 102 0.78 -11.75 -5.09
CA THR A 102 0.32 -10.36 -5.01
C THR A 102 0.27 -9.75 -6.41
N LYS A 103 -0.91 -9.28 -6.82
CA LYS A 103 -1.11 -8.60 -8.11
C LYS A 103 -1.96 -7.36 -7.90
N LEU A 104 -1.33 -6.20 -7.91
CA LEU A 104 -1.97 -4.93 -7.61
C LEU A 104 -2.32 -4.19 -8.90
N LYS A 105 -3.55 -3.67 -8.97
CA LYS A 105 -3.97 -2.72 -9.99
C LYS A 105 -4.03 -1.35 -9.33
N LEU A 106 -3.16 -0.44 -9.74
CA LEU A 106 -2.99 0.88 -9.13
C LEU A 106 -3.53 2.02 -10.00
N ARG A 107 -3.98 1.73 -11.22
CA ARG A 107 -4.48 2.74 -12.18
C ARG A 107 -5.57 3.67 -11.66
N ASP A 108 -6.35 3.22 -10.67
CA ASP A 108 -7.47 3.98 -10.11
C ASP A 108 -7.02 4.97 -9.01
N LEU A 109 -5.75 4.94 -8.61
CA LEU A 109 -5.15 5.85 -7.62
C LEU A 109 -4.79 7.21 -8.23
N VAL A 110 -5.78 7.86 -8.87
CA VAL A 110 -5.59 9.10 -9.63
C VAL A 110 -5.18 10.31 -8.78
N ASN A 111 -5.42 10.25 -7.47
CA ASN A 111 -5.04 11.31 -6.53
C ASN A 111 -3.68 11.10 -5.86
N LEU A 112 -2.96 10.03 -6.22
CA LEU A 112 -1.71 9.68 -5.56
C LEU A 112 -0.61 10.69 -5.89
N GLU A 113 0.05 11.20 -4.86
CA GLU A 113 1.12 12.19 -4.95
C GLU A 113 2.49 11.57 -4.68
N THR A 114 2.53 10.57 -3.80
CA THR A 114 3.75 9.86 -3.43
C THR A 114 3.52 8.36 -3.46
N LEU A 115 4.36 7.65 -4.22
CA LEU A 115 4.39 6.19 -4.32
C LEU A 115 5.80 5.69 -4.05
N ARG A 116 5.96 4.92 -2.97
CA ARG A 116 7.27 4.36 -2.56
C ARG A 116 7.27 2.84 -2.72
N CYS A 117 8.42 2.29 -3.09
CA CYS A 117 8.65 0.86 -3.35
C CYS A 117 7.69 0.29 -4.40
N PHE A 118 7.51 1.01 -5.50
CA PHE A 118 6.77 0.52 -6.66
C PHE A 118 7.47 -0.70 -7.27
N SER A 119 6.85 -1.88 -7.18
CA SER A 119 7.44 -3.13 -7.67
C SER A 119 6.97 -3.45 -9.09
N THR A 120 7.90 -3.59 -10.02
CA THR A 120 7.62 -3.96 -11.43
C THR A 120 7.17 -5.41 -11.62
N GLU A 121 7.30 -6.26 -10.60
CA GLU A 121 6.86 -7.66 -10.60
C GLU A 121 5.38 -7.80 -10.20
N HIS A 122 4.93 -6.98 -9.24
CA HIS A 122 3.61 -7.11 -8.62
C HIS A 122 2.58 -6.09 -9.15
N THR A 123 3.01 -5.15 -10.00
CA THR A 123 2.19 -4.06 -10.54
C THR A 123 2.42 -3.90 -12.05
N CYS A 124 1.52 -3.17 -12.73
CA CYS A 124 1.73 -2.81 -14.14
C CYS A 124 2.33 -1.40 -14.24
N VAL A 125 3.48 -1.26 -14.90
CA VAL A 125 4.17 0.04 -15.05
C VAL A 125 3.29 1.10 -15.71
N THR A 126 2.41 0.70 -16.64
CA THR A 126 1.50 1.63 -17.32
C THR A 126 0.39 2.17 -16.40
N ASP A 127 0.18 1.60 -15.21
CA ASP A 127 -0.73 2.18 -14.21
C ASP A 127 -0.26 3.57 -13.75
N LEU A 128 1.07 3.83 -13.78
CA LEU A 128 1.65 5.12 -13.40
C LEU A 128 1.14 6.28 -14.27
N LEU A 129 0.81 6.00 -15.54
CA LEU A 129 0.30 7.00 -16.49
C LEU A 129 -1.06 7.57 -16.07
N CYS A 130 -1.79 6.87 -15.19
CA CYS A 130 -3.07 7.34 -14.68
C CYS A 130 -2.93 8.24 -13.43
N MET A 131 -1.74 8.31 -12.83
CA MET A 131 -1.48 9.05 -11.58
C MET A 131 -1.04 10.48 -11.88
N ASN A 132 -1.97 11.31 -12.37
CA ASN A 132 -1.69 12.67 -12.82
C ASN A 132 -1.22 13.65 -11.73
N LYS A 133 -1.30 13.27 -10.44
CA LYS A 133 -0.79 14.07 -9.31
C LYS A 133 0.55 13.56 -8.77
N LEU A 134 1.10 12.51 -9.35
CA LEU A 134 2.30 11.85 -8.82
C LEU A 134 3.52 12.77 -8.95
N ARG A 135 4.12 13.10 -7.81
CA ARG A 135 5.31 13.96 -7.71
C ARG A 135 6.53 13.19 -7.20
N ASN A 136 6.32 12.17 -6.38
CA ASN A 136 7.42 11.40 -5.79
C ASN A 136 7.22 9.93 -6.07
N LEU A 137 8.17 9.32 -6.77
CA LEU A 137 8.15 7.90 -7.12
C LEU A 137 9.45 7.25 -6.66
N ALA A 138 9.37 6.13 -5.95
CA ALA A 138 10.51 5.25 -5.72
C ALA A 138 10.21 3.86 -6.27
N ILE A 139 11.13 3.31 -7.07
CA ILE A 139 10.91 2.07 -7.82
C ILE A 139 11.83 0.97 -7.31
N SER A 140 11.24 -0.18 -7.01
CA SER A 140 11.96 -1.42 -6.79
C SER A 140 11.95 -2.21 -8.09
N PHE A 141 13.07 -2.17 -8.82
CA PHE A 141 13.19 -2.85 -10.11
C PHE A 141 13.50 -4.33 -9.93
N HIS A 142 12.60 -5.19 -10.44
CA HIS A 142 12.76 -6.63 -10.51
C HIS A 142 12.50 -7.11 -11.95
N ASP A 143 13.01 -8.30 -12.31
CA ASP A 143 13.15 -8.84 -13.67
C ASP A 143 11.84 -9.11 -14.47
N GLY A 144 10.71 -8.53 -14.08
CA GLY A 144 9.40 -8.69 -14.73
C GLY A 144 9.04 -7.64 -15.79
N CYS A 145 9.78 -6.53 -15.91
CA CYS A 145 9.50 -5.46 -16.86
C CYS A 145 10.73 -5.13 -17.71
N THR A 146 10.55 -4.87 -19.00
CA THR A 146 11.66 -4.39 -19.83
C THR A 146 12.03 -2.97 -19.42
N PHE A 147 13.33 -2.72 -19.24
CA PHE A 147 13.87 -1.39 -18.93
C PHE A 147 13.36 -0.32 -19.93
N GLN A 148 13.15 -0.72 -21.19
CA GLN A 148 12.59 0.15 -22.22
C GLN A 148 11.16 0.62 -21.89
N THR A 149 10.27 -0.29 -21.46
CA THR A 149 8.89 0.05 -21.09
C THR A 149 8.85 0.96 -19.87
N LEU A 150 9.75 0.71 -18.91
CA LEU A 150 9.90 1.57 -17.74
C LEU A 150 10.35 2.97 -18.16
N THR A 151 11.41 3.06 -18.97
CA THR A 151 11.96 4.33 -19.44
C THR A 151 10.94 5.13 -20.25
N SER A 152 10.18 4.48 -21.14
CA SER A 152 9.15 5.17 -21.91
C SER A 152 8.01 5.68 -21.03
N THR A 153 7.58 4.89 -20.05
CA THR A 153 6.53 5.31 -19.10
C THR A 153 7.00 6.50 -18.26
N LEU A 154 8.22 6.44 -17.72
CA LEU A 154 8.78 7.52 -16.92
C LEU A 154 8.91 8.82 -17.71
N GLY A 155 9.22 8.75 -19.00
CA GLY A 155 9.27 9.91 -19.90
C GLY A 155 7.93 10.66 -20.04
N GLU A 156 6.81 10.01 -19.76
CA GLU A 156 5.47 10.62 -19.82
C GLU A 156 5.03 11.26 -18.50
N LEU A 157 5.75 11.03 -17.39
CA LEU A 157 5.40 11.56 -16.06
C LEU A 157 5.90 13.01 -15.87
N ARG A 158 5.21 13.96 -16.50
CA ARG A 158 5.64 15.38 -16.60
C ARG A 158 5.72 16.14 -15.27
N ASP A 159 4.92 15.75 -14.28
CA ASP A 159 4.84 16.42 -12.97
C ASP A 159 5.74 15.76 -11.91
N LEU A 160 6.52 14.75 -12.29
CA LEU A 160 7.40 14.02 -11.37
C LEU A 160 8.57 14.93 -10.94
N GLN A 161 8.71 15.10 -9.62
CA GLN A 161 9.71 15.95 -8.99
C GLN A 161 10.87 15.14 -8.40
N GLN A 162 10.57 13.93 -7.92
CA GLN A 162 11.55 13.04 -7.31
C GLN A 162 11.37 11.62 -7.82
N LEU A 163 12.47 11.04 -8.31
CA LEU A 163 12.60 9.64 -8.67
C LEU A 163 13.75 9.04 -7.86
N CYS A 164 13.48 7.98 -7.10
CA CYS A 164 14.47 7.27 -6.29
C CYS A 164 14.53 5.77 -6.62
#